data_AF-A0A397TTW8-F1
#
_entry.id   AF-A0A397TTW8-F1
#
_cell.length_a   1.000
_cell.length_b   1.000
_cell.length_c   1.000
_cell.angle_alpha   90.00
_cell.angle_beta   90.00
_cell.angle_gamma   90.00
#
_symmetry.space_group_name_H-M   'P 1'
#
loop_
_entity.id
_entity.type
_entity.pdbx_description
1 polymer ?
#
loop_
_entity_poly.entity_id
_entity_poly.type
_entity_poly.pdbx_seq_one_letter_code
_entity_poly.pdbx_strand_id
1 'polypeptide(L)'
;MGESAGGGLVLATLLFLRDAGLPLPGGAVVLSPWVDLTNSMPSYWDAELDKVDYIKKTLGSREIGPSSPVADEYIANAKALSDKIARKKPTIVGHPSFTEVPRFQLYCTNEALAIPYVSPMLAESLGDLSPILCQVGGLERLRDEGILFSYKAAYPHEYQLPSYATKNFEKSPFKNPTKVILEVYDDMPHVWHMFTFFKTSQIALERCGDFIKRVTSIKDDNTSMTDLLKEDVVSPSISISPSFIGMRVSVDGEIRELNKTDQDCLKWDKIGI
;
A
#
# COMPACT_ATOMS: atom_id res chain seq x y z
N MET A 1 -1.06 -0.06 -13.11
CA MET A 1 -0.66 -1.28 -12.39
C MET A 1 0.77 -1.09 -11.90
N GLY A 2 1.12 -1.61 -10.72
CA GLY A 2 2.47 -1.52 -10.17
C GLY A 2 2.67 -2.45 -8.98
N GLU A 3 3.92 -2.80 -8.71
CA GLU A 3 4.32 -3.72 -7.63
C GLU A 3 5.27 -3.03 -6.64
N SER A 4 5.21 -3.39 -5.35
CA SER A 4 6.10 -2.83 -4.33
C SER A 4 6.06 -1.29 -4.30
N ALA A 5 7.22 -0.63 -4.41
CA ALA A 5 7.32 0.82 -4.58
C ALA A 5 6.55 1.35 -5.80
N GLY A 6 6.45 0.57 -6.87
CA GLY A 6 5.61 0.89 -8.04
C GLY A 6 4.11 0.84 -7.73
N GLY A 7 3.68 -0.02 -6.79
CA GLY A 7 2.31 -0.02 -6.26
C GLY A 7 2.02 1.27 -5.48
N GLY A 8 2.95 1.69 -4.63
CA GLY A 8 2.91 3.00 -3.97
C GLY A 8 2.82 4.16 -4.96
N LEU A 9 3.63 4.12 -6.03
CA LEU A 9 3.62 5.15 -7.08
C LEU A 9 2.28 5.20 -7.84
N VAL A 10 1.65 4.05 -8.12
CA VAL A 10 0.31 4.00 -8.72
C VAL A 10 -0.69 4.73 -7.84
N LEU A 11 -0.68 4.47 -6.54
CA LEU A 11 -1.60 5.08 -5.59
C LEU A 11 -1.33 6.58 -5.40
N ALA A 12 -0.05 6.98 -5.33
CA ALA A 12 0.34 8.39 -5.33
C ALA A 12 -0.12 9.11 -6.60
N THR A 13 -0.08 8.44 -7.76
CA THR A 13 -0.57 8.97 -9.03
C THR A 13 -2.09 9.14 -9.02
N LEU A 14 -2.85 8.18 -8.48
CA LEU A 14 -4.30 8.32 -8.32
C LEU A 14 -4.66 9.50 -7.42
N LEU A 15 -3.97 9.63 -6.28
CA LEU A 15 -4.14 10.78 -5.38
C LEU A 15 -3.89 12.09 -6.12
N PHE A 16 -2.78 12.20 -6.85
CA PHE A 16 -2.47 13.40 -7.62
C PHE A 16 -3.54 13.74 -8.66
N LEU A 17 -4.00 12.75 -9.44
CA LEU A 17 -5.05 12.96 -10.45
C LEU A 17 -6.36 13.42 -9.81
N ARG A 18 -6.79 12.76 -8.74
CA ARG A 18 -8.00 13.12 -7.97
C ARG A 18 -7.90 14.54 -7.43
N ASP A 19 -6.80 14.86 -6.76
CA ASP A 19 -6.59 16.15 -6.11
C ASP A 19 -6.46 17.30 -7.12
N ALA A 20 -5.93 17.01 -8.31
CA ALA A 20 -5.83 17.96 -9.42
C ALA A 20 -7.12 18.10 -10.25
N GLY A 21 -8.18 17.34 -9.93
CA GLY A 21 -9.43 17.33 -10.71
C GLY A 21 -9.25 16.78 -12.13
N LEU A 22 -8.25 15.91 -12.33
CA LEU A 22 -7.97 15.27 -13.62
C LEU A 22 -8.75 13.95 -13.74
N PRO A 23 -9.04 13.48 -14.96
CA PRO A 23 -9.69 12.20 -15.16
C PRO A 23 -8.91 11.05 -14.52
N LEU A 24 -9.60 10.26 -13.70
CA LEU A 24 -9.07 9.04 -13.11
C LEU A 24 -9.10 7.88 -14.12
N PRO A 25 -8.16 6.91 -14.03
CA PRO A 25 -8.22 5.70 -14.85
C PRO A 25 -9.39 4.80 -14.43
N GLY A 26 -9.77 3.83 -15.28
CA GLY A 26 -10.87 2.90 -14.96
C GLY A 26 -10.63 2.04 -13.72
N GLY A 27 -9.37 1.77 -13.36
CA GLY A 27 -9.00 1.04 -12.16
C GLY A 27 -7.48 0.98 -11.93
N ALA A 28 -7.08 0.49 -10.77
CA ALA A 28 -5.69 0.25 -10.41
C ALA A 28 -5.49 -1.16 -9.88
N VAL A 29 -4.39 -1.77 -10.30
CA VAL A 29 -3.89 -3.05 -9.76
C VAL A 29 -2.60 -2.75 -9.02
N VAL A 30 -2.54 -3.11 -7.75
CA VAL A 30 -1.37 -2.92 -6.90
C VAL A 30 -0.96 -4.24 -6.26
N LEU A 31 0.29 -4.62 -6.47
CA LEU A 31 0.84 -5.89 -6.03
C LEU A 31 1.83 -5.62 -4.89
N SER A 32 1.56 -6.15 -3.70
CA SER A 32 2.42 -5.97 -2.52
C SER A 32 2.83 -4.50 -2.32
N PRO A 33 1.88 -3.53 -2.32
CA PRO A 33 2.23 -2.12 -2.47
C PRO A 33 2.91 -1.56 -1.22
N TRP A 34 4.00 -0.83 -1.42
CA TRP A 34 4.65 -0.07 -0.36
C TRP A 34 4.03 1.33 -0.27
N VAL A 35 3.24 1.58 0.77
CA VAL A 35 2.37 2.77 0.91
C VAL A 35 2.65 3.59 2.17
N ASP A 36 3.45 3.06 3.09
CA ASP A 36 3.95 3.69 4.30
C ASP A 36 5.48 3.60 4.38
N LEU A 37 6.17 4.66 3.95
CA LEU A 37 7.64 4.73 4.04
C LEU A 37 8.13 5.05 5.47
N THR A 38 7.23 5.24 6.44
CA THR A 38 7.61 5.37 7.85
C THR A 38 7.92 4.03 8.50
N ASN A 39 7.60 2.92 7.82
CA ASN A 39 7.80 1.54 8.31
C ASN A 39 7.11 1.32 9.66
N SER A 40 5.93 1.91 9.88
CA SER A 40 5.32 1.92 11.21
C SER A 40 4.50 0.66 11.54
N MET A 41 4.06 -0.10 10.54
CA MET A 41 3.10 -1.20 10.74
C MET A 41 3.70 -2.45 11.42
N PRO A 42 2.90 -3.24 12.17
CA PRO A 42 3.37 -4.41 12.91
C PRO A 42 4.11 -5.45 12.07
N SER A 43 3.57 -5.83 10.90
CA SER A 43 4.22 -6.81 10.01
C SER A 43 5.63 -6.39 9.60
N TYR A 44 5.94 -5.09 9.51
CA TYR A 44 7.29 -4.66 9.17
C TYR A 44 8.33 -5.10 10.22
N TRP A 45 7.92 -5.17 11.49
CA TRP A 45 8.76 -5.46 12.64
C TRP A 45 8.70 -6.91 13.11
N ASP A 46 7.84 -7.74 12.52
CA ASP A 46 7.71 -9.14 12.89
C ASP A 46 8.98 -9.93 12.57
N ALA A 47 9.61 -10.48 13.60
CA ALA A 47 10.84 -11.26 13.48
C ALA A 47 10.62 -12.62 12.81
N GLU A 48 9.39 -13.15 12.81
CA GLU A 48 9.09 -14.40 12.10
C GLU A 48 9.15 -14.20 10.59
N LEU A 49 8.84 -12.99 10.10
CA LEU A 49 8.97 -12.65 8.68
C LEU A 49 10.41 -12.56 8.20
N ASP A 50 11.41 -12.46 9.09
CA ASP A 50 12.83 -12.55 8.72
C ASP A 50 13.18 -13.94 8.14
N LYS A 51 12.37 -14.97 8.44
CA LYS A 51 12.59 -16.36 8.02
C LYS A 51 11.94 -16.70 6.68
N VAL A 52 10.97 -15.90 6.23
CA VAL A 52 10.06 -16.25 5.12
C VAL A 52 9.93 -15.15 4.05
N ASP A 53 10.24 -13.89 4.37
CA ASP A 53 10.25 -12.78 3.40
C ASP A 53 11.67 -12.28 3.15
N TYR A 54 12.00 -12.04 1.87
CA TYR A 54 13.30 -11.51 1.45
C TYR A 54 13.43 -9.99 1.63
N ILE A 55 12.34 -9.25 1.86
CA ILE A 55 12.41 -7.86 2.32
C ILE A 55 12.87 -7.87 3.76
N LYS A 56 14.02 -7.27 4.08
CA LYS A 56 14.54 -7.19 5.45
C LYS A 56 13.90 -6.04 6.21
N LYS A 57 13.60 -6.23 7.50
CA LYS A 57 13.33 -5.12 8.40
C LYS A 57 14.57 -4.24 8.45
N THR A 58 14.42 -2.96 8.13
CA THR A 58 15.54 -2.03 8.13
C THR A 58 15.15 -0.81 8.96
N LEU A 59 15.85 -0.60 10.07
CA LEU A 59 15.87 0.67 10.81
C LEU A 59 17.29 1.25 10.63
N GLY A 60 17.43 2.29 9.82
CA GLY A 60 18.74 2.87 9.46
C GLY A 60 19.13 2.63 8.00
N SER A 61 20.19 3.32 7.56
CA SER A 61 20.64 3.32 6.17
C SER A 61 20.77 1.89 5.64
N ARG A 62 20.02 1.55 4.58
CA ARG A 62 20.29 0.38 3.73
C ARG A 62 21.80 0.37 3.48
N GLU A 63 22.51 -0.67 3.94
CA GLU A 63 23.95 -0.76 3.67
C GLU A 63 24.14 -0.65 2.17
N ILE A 64 24.73 0.45 1.70
CA ILE A 64 24.90 0.72 0.27
C ILE A 64 26.10 -0.11 -0.17
N GLY A 65 25.90 -1.42 -0.30
CA GLY A 65 26.84 -2.41 -0.83
C GLY A 65 28.29 -2.25 -0.31
N PRO A 66 29.28 -2.84 -1.01
CA PRO A 66 30.65 -2.41 -0.86
C PRO A 66 30.82 -0.98 -1.41
N SER A 67 31.79 -0.24 -0.86
CA SER A 67 32.20 1.06 -1.41
C SER A 67 32.51 0.92 -2.90
N SER A 68 31.97 1.87 -3.67
CA SER A 68 32.21 2.03 -5.09
C SER A 68 32.14 3.52 -5.39
N PRO A 69 32.78 4.02 -6.47
CA PRO A 69 32.72 5.44 -6.79
C PRO A 69 31.29 6.00 -6.86
N VAL A 70 30.33 5.21 -7.38
CA VAL A 70 28.92 5.59 -7.45
C VAL A 70 28.25 5.61 -6.07
N ALA A 71 28.54 4.62 -5.23
CA ALA A 71 28.02 4.57 -3.86
C ALA A 71 28.57 5.74 -3.02
N ASP A 72 29.88 6.01 -3.14
CA ASP A 72 30.56 7.08 -2.41
C ASP A 72 30.03 8.45 -2.87
N GLU A 73 29.87 8.67 -4.18
CA GLU A 73 29.26 9.87 -4.73
C GLU A 73 27.82 10.06 -4.25
N TYR A 74 27.01 8.99 -4.28
CA TYR A 74 25.64 9.03 -3.76
C TYR A 74 25.62 9.41 -2.28
N ILE A 75 26.46 8.79 -1.45
CA ILE A 75 26.55 9.08 -0.01
C ILE A 75 26.93 10.54 0.22
N ALA A 76 27.93 11.05 -0.51
CA ALA A 76 28.37 12.44 -0.42
C ALA A 76 27.26 13.43 -0.82
N ASN A 77 26.59 13.18 -1.95
CA ASN A 77 25.49 14.02 -2.45
C ASN A 77 24.27 13.98 -1.53
N ALA A 78 23.90 12.80 -1.04
CA ALA A 78 22.81 12.62 -0.08
C ALA A 78 23.10 13.37 1.23
N LYS A 79 24.33 13.28 1.75
CA LYS A 79 24.76 14.04 2.93
C LYS A 79 24.69 15.55 2.68
N ALA A 80 25.22 16.03 1.55
CA ALA A 80 25.18 17.46 1.22
C ALA A 80 23.75 18.00 1.10
N LEU A 81 22.83 17.21 0.53
CA LEU A 81 21.41 17.56 0.46
C LEU A 81 20.77 17.59 1.86
N SER A 82 21.00 16.58 2.68
CA SER A 82 20.52 16.53 4.07
C SER A 82 21.02 17.74 4.89
N ASP A 83 22.31 18.07 4.78
CA ASP A 83 22.90 19.24 5.46
C ASP A 83 22.24 20.55 4.99
N LYS A 84 21.92 20.67 3.70
CA LYS A 84 21.22 21.83 3.13
C LYS A 84 19.77 21.94 3.63
N ILE A 85 19.07 20.82 3.77
CA ILE A 85 17.69 20.76 4.29
C ILE A 85 17.68 21.12 5.78
N ALA A 86 18.59 20.53 6.58
CA ALA A 86 18.69 20.81 8.01
C ALA A 86 18.91 22.30 8.31
N ARG A 87 19.75 22.98 7.52
CA ARG A 87 19.96 24.45 7.64
C ARG A 87 18.70 25.28 7.40
N LYS A 88 17.76 24.79 6.58
CA LYS A 88 16.51 25.49 6.29
C LYS A 88 15.45 25.31 7.39
N LYS A 89 15.63 24.34 8.30
CA LYS A 89 14.67 24.01 9.37
C LYS A 89 13.24 23.86 8.82
N PRO A 90 13.01 22.94 7.86
CA PRO A 90 11.69 22.78 7.26
C PRO A 90 10.66 22.38 8.32
N THR A 91 9.42 22.78 8.09
CA THR A 91 8.30 22.24 8.88
C THR A 91 8.19 20.74 8.62
N ILE A 92 8.25 19.95 9.68
CA ILE A 92 8.08 18.51 9.60
C ILE A 92 6.62 18.22 9.24
N VAL A 93 6.40 17.47 8.17
CA VAL A 93 5.10 16.90 7.87
C VAL A 93 5.02 15.58 8.65
N GLY A 94 4.03 15.45 9.53
CA GLY A 94 3.78 14.22 10.28
C GLY A 94 4.33 14.20 11.71
N HIS A 95 4.86 13.06 12.14
CA HIS A 95 5.25 12.82 13.53
C HIS A 95 6.67 13.35 13.86
N PRO A 96 6.90 13.96 15.03
CA PRO A 96 8.22 14.46 15.41
C PRO A 96 9.33 13.40 15.42
N SER A 97 9.01 12.13 15.71
CA SER A 97 10.01 11.06 15.81
C SER A 97 10.75 10.78 14.49
N PHE A 98 10.23 11.23 13.35
CA PHE A 98 10.93 11.14 12.06
C PHE A 98 12.28 11.87 12.06
N THR A 99 12.43 12.90 12.89
CA THR A 99 13.69 13.65 13.02
C THR A 99 14.60 13.16 14.15
N GLU A 100 14.14 12.20 14.96
CA GLU A 100 14.90 11.64 16.09
C GLU A 100 15.80 10.48 15.67
N VAL A 101 15.61 9.96 14.45
CA VAL A 101 16.38 8.84 13.90
C VAL A 101 17.20 9.27 12.67
N PRO A 102 18.33 8.58 12.39
CA PRO A 102 19.05 8.77 11.13
C PRO A 102 18.14 8.52 9.93
N ARG A 103 18.49 9.12 8.79
CA ARG A 103 17.79 8.85 7.52
C ARG A 103 17.85 7.36 7.20
N PHE A 104 16.68 6.76 7.00
CA PHE A 104 16.55 5.32 6.72
C PHE A 104 15.92 5.03 5.35
N GLN A 105 15.39 6.04 4.67
CA GLN A 105 14.93 5.93 3.29
C GLN A 105 15.91 6.55 2.30
N LEU A 106 16.23 5.83 1.23
CA LEU A 106 17.04 6.36 0.11
C LEU A 106 16.22 7.29 -0.80
N TYR A 107 14.90 7.12 -0.83
CA TYR A 107 13.98 7.82 -1.73
C TYR A 107 13.80 9.30 -1.37
N CYS A 108 13.57 9.62 -0.10
CA CYS A 108 13.39 10.98 0.38
C CYS A 108 14.04 11.17 1.76
N THR A 109 14.06 12.40 2.27
CA THR A 109 14.49 12.68 3.65
C THR A 109 13.35 12.40 4.63
N ASN A 110 13.68 12.22 5.91
CA ASN A 110 12.68 11.82 6.90
C ASN A 110 11.53 12.84 7.04
N GLU A 111 11.80 14.13 6.81
CA GLU A 111 10.81 15.21 6.87
C GLU A 111 9.74 15.12 5.77
N ALA A 112 10.00 14.35 4.71
CA ALA A 112 9.11 14.16 3.58
C ALA A 112 8.30 12.85 3.66
N LEU A 113 8.54 11.99 4.66
CA LEU A 113 7.94 10.65 4.71
C LEU A 113 6.43 10.67 4.83
N ALA A 114 5.86 11.64 5.54
CA ALA A 114 4.41 11.77 5.69
C ALA A 114 3.74 12.63 4.62
N ILE A 115 4.45 13.01 3.56
CA ILE A 115 3.81 13.61 2.39
C ILE A 115 2.94 12.53 1.74
N PRO A 116 1.63 12.75 1.51
CA PRO A 116 0.74 11.73 0.94
C PRO A 116 1.19 11.17 -0.42
N TYR A 117 1.85 11.96 -1.25
CA TYR A 117 2.41 11.49 -2.54
C TYR A 117 3.70 10.68 -2.40
N VAL A 118 4.28 10.64 -1.19
CA VAL A 118 5.43 9.79 -0.83
C VAL A 118 4.94 8.53 -0.13
N SER A 119 4.07 8.68 0.87
CA SER A 119 3.41 7.58 1.58
C SER A 119 1.89 7.72 1.44
N PRO A 120 1.27 7.11 0.40
CA PRO A 120 -0.17 7.17 0.16
C PRO A 120 -1.03 6.80 1.37
N MET A 121 -0.57 5.90 2.23
CA MET A 121 -1.25 5.55 3.49
C MET A 121 -1.54 6.79 4.35
N LEU A 122 -0.69 7.81 4.28
CA LEU A 122 -0.74 9.01 5.11
C LEU A 122 -1.54 10.16 4.46
N ALA A 123 -2.28 9.87 3.39
CA ALA A 123 -3.30 10.79 2.88
C ALA A 123 -4.39 11.05 3.93
N GLU A 124 -4.92 12.28 3.96
CA GLU A 124 -6.04 12.64 4.83
C GLU A 124 -7.31 11.83 4.52
N SER A 125 -7.49 11.47 3.24
CA SER A 125 -8.55 10.61 2.75
C SER A 125 -8.08 9.78 1.56
N LEU A 126 -8.51 8.53 1.52
CA LEU A 126 -8.36 7.60 0.40
C LEU A 126 -9.69 7.35 -0.35
N GLY A 127 -10.69 8.20 -0.10
CA GLY A 127 -11.95 8.19 -0.84
C GLY A 127 -11.80 8.74 -2.27
N ASP A 128 -12.83 8.50 -3.08
CA ASP A 128 -12.97 9.03 -4.45
C ASP A 128 -11.82 8.64 -5.39
N LEU A 129 -11.22 7.46 -5.20
CA LEU A 129 -10.25 6.89 -6.14
C LEU A 129 -10.93 5.91 -7.09
N SER A 130 -10.25 5.57 -8.19
CA SER A 130 -10.66 4.47 -9.09
C SER A 130 -10.78 3.15 -8.32
N PRO A 131 -11.58 2.18 -8.79
CA PRO A 131 -11.57 0.82 -8.27
C PRO A 131 -10.15 0.25 -8.15
N ILE A 132 -9.85 -0.43 -7.04
CA ILE A 132 -8.52 -0.96 -6.73
C ILE A 132 -8.59 -2.47 -6.53
N LEU A 133 -7.72 -3.21 -7.21
CA LEU A 133 -7.34 -4.57 -6.83
C LEU A 133 -6.00 -4.49 -6.09
N CYS A 134 -6.01 -4.88 -4.81
CA CYS A 134 -4.84 -4.95 -3.95
C CYS A 134 -4.52 -6.41 -3.61
N GLN A 135 -3.36 -6.90 -4.04
CA GLN A 135 -2.89 -8.24 -3.71
C GLN A 135 -1.72 -8.15 -2.73
N VAL A 136 -1.76 -8.90 -1.63
CA VAL A 136 -0.66 -8.99 -0.65
C VAL A 136 -0.39 -10.45 -0.27
N GLY A 137 0.84 -10.75 0.12
CA GLY A 137 1.22 -12.06 0.63
C GLY A 137 0.89 -12.22 2.12
N GLY A 138 0.50 -13.42 2.51
CA GLY A 138 0.18 -13.75 3.90
C GLY A 138 1.42 -13.78 4.81
N LEU A 139 2.58 -14.05 4.23
CA LEU A 139 3.91 -14.04 4.87
C LEU A 139 4.74 -12.82 4.42
N GLU A 140 4.07 -11.72 4.07
CA GLU A 140 4.71 -10.53 3.54
C GLU A 140 4.98 -9.47 4.62
N ARG A 141 6.18 -8.88 4.58
CA ARG A 141 6.63 -7.76 5.45
C ARG A 141 5.70 -6.55 5.38
N LEU A 142 5.24 -6.24 4.17
CA LEU A 142 4.39 -5.10 3.83
C LEU A 142 2.89 -5.47 3.84
N ARG A 143 2.52 -6.65 4.35
CA ARG A 143 1.12 -7.12 4.34
C ARG A 143 0.17 -6.14 5.02
N ASP A 144 0.50 -5.72 6.24
CA ASP A 144 -0.42 -4.96 7.09
C ASP A 144 -0.74 -3.58 6.49
N GLU A 145 0.22 -2.94 5.81
CA GLU A 145 -0.03 -1.66 5.15
C GLU A 145 -0.95 -1.80 3.93
N GLY A 146 -0.83 -2.87 3.14
CA GLY A 146 -1.76 -3.13 2.04
C GLY A 146 -3.19 -3.41 2.53
N ILE A 147 -3.33 -4.13 3.64
CA ILE A 147 -4.63 -4.40 4.26
C ILE A 147 -5.23 -3.10 4.80
N LEU A 148 -4.52 -2.37 5.66
CA LEU A 148 -5.05 -1.14 6.25
C LEU A 148 -5.37 -0.08 5.18
N PHE A 149 -4.56 0.02 4.13
CA PHE A 149 -4.82 0.93 3.01
C PHE A 149 -6.16 0.60 2.35
N SER A 150 -6.41 -0.69 2.12
CA SER A 150 -7.64 -1.18 1.49
C SER A 150 -8.88 -0.85 2.32
N TYR A 151 -8.82 -1.06 3.64
CA TYR A 151 -9.91 -0.70 4.55
C TYR A 151 -10.11 0.82 4.65
N LYS A 152 -9.03 1.60 4.71
CA LYS A 152 -9.08 3.07 4.73
C LYS A 152 -9.67 3.66 3.45
N ALA A 153 -9.37 3.07 2.30
CA ALA A 153 -9.94 3.48 1.02
C ALA A 153 -11.43 3.11 0.91
N ALA A 154 -11.81 1.90 1.36
CA ALA A 154 -13.17 1.41 1.24
C ALA A 154 -14.14 1.92 2.31
N TYR A 155 -13.64 2.31 3.48
CA TYR A 155 -14.44 2.87 4.58
C TYR A 155 -13.76 4.11 5.18
N PRO A 156 -13.65 5.21 4.40
CA PRO A 156 -12.88 6.40 4.80
C PRO A 156 -13.45 7.11 6.04
N HIS A 157 -14.74 6.91 6.34
CA HIS A 157 -15.37 7.43 7.56
C HIS A 157 -15.04 6.62 8.82
N GLU A 158 -14.70 5.33 8.67
CA GLU A 158 -14.45 4.42 9.79
C GLU A 158 -12.96 4.33 10.13
N TYR A 159 -12.09 4.25 9.11
CA TYR A 159 -10.64 4.08 9.31
C TYR A 159 -9.89 5.38 9.05
N GLN A 160 -9.88 6.27 10.03
CA GLN A 160 -9.15 7.54 10.00
C GLN A 160 -7.77 7.39 10.66
N LEU A 161 -6.97 6.42 10.20
CA LEU A 161 -5.66 6.12 10.75
C LEU A 161 -4.52 6.42 9.75
N PRO A 162 -3.31 6.76 10.24
CA PRO A 162 -3.06 7.21 11.60
C PRO A 162 -3.71 8.58 11.87
N SER A 163 -4.14 8.82 13.10
CA SER A 163 -4.95 10.01 13.47
C SER A 163 -4.31 11.35 13.15
N TYR A 164 -2.97 11.45 13.14
CA TYR A 164 -2.28 12.68 12.77
C TYR A 164 -2.40 13.04 11.29
N ALA A 165 -2.52 12.04 10.41
CA ALA A 165 -2.65 12.22 8.97
C ALA A 165 -4.08 12.62 8.57
N THR A 166 -5.07 12.24 9.38
CA THR A 166 -6.50 12.34 9.06
C THR A 166 -7.21 13.47 9.81
N LYS A 167 -6.49 14.33 10.55
CA LYS A 167 -7.07 15.46 11.32
C LYS A 167 -7.98 16.38 10.49
N ASN A 168 -7.74 16.47 9.20
CA ASN A 168 -8.50 17.32 8.28
C ASN A 168 -9.56 16.57 7.48
N PHE A 169 -9.78 15.28 7.73
CA PHE A 169 -10.75 14.46 6.99
C PHE A 169 -12.14 15.11 6.93
N GLU A 170 -12.60 15.72 8.03
CA GLU A 170 -13.91 16.39 8.05
C GLU A 170 -14.05 17.53 7.03
N LYS A 171 -12.94 18.17 6.65
CA LYS A 171 -12.90 19.22 5.63
C LYS A 171 -12.56 18.69 4.23
N SER A 172 -12.16 17.42 4.12
CA SER A 172 -11.78 16.84 2.84
C SER A 172 -12.99 16.76 1.91
N PRO A 173 -12.86 17.13 0.64
CA PRO A 173 -13.93 16.94 -0.34
C PRO A 173 -14.05 15.47 -0.77
N PHE A 174 -13.04 14.64 -0.49
CA PHE A 174 -12.96 13.25 -0.92
C PHE A 174 -13.43 12.33 0.21
N LYS A 175 -14.72 12.02 0.26
CA LYS A 175 -15.31 11.22 1.35
C LYS A 175 -16.02 9.97 0.84
N ASN A 176 -16.22 9.84 -0.47
CA ASN A 176 -16.94 8.69 -0.99
C ASN A 176 -16.04 7.43 -0.93
N PRO A 177 -16.58 6.29 -0.46
CA PRO A 177 -15.87 5.02 -0.48
C PRO A 177 -15.25 4.68 -1.84
N THR A 178 -13.95 4.35 -1.83
CA THR A 178 -13.27 3.75 -2.99
C THR A 178 -13.61 2.27 -3.06
N LYS A 179 -13.92 1.75 -4.24
CA LYS A 179 -14.17 0.31 -4.44
C LYS A 179 -12.86 -0.46 -4.36
N VAL A 180 -12.72 -1.39 -3.41
CA VAL A 180 -11.48 -2.17 -3.22
C VAL A 180 -11.75 -3.67 -3.16
N ILE A 181 -11.01 -4.42 -3.95
CA ILE A 181 -10.85 -5.87 -3.82
C ILE A 181 -9.48 -6.11 -3.17
N LEU A 182 -9.48 -6.67 -1.97
CA LEU A 182 -8.28 -7.09 -1.24
C LEU A 182 -8.13 -8.61 -1.31
N GLU A 183 -6.97 -9.07 -1.76
CA GLU A 183 -6.63 -10.49 -1.83
C GLU A 183 -5.35 -10.75 -1.02
N VAL A 184 -5.48 -11.59 0.01
CA VAL A 184 -4.36 -12.05 0.84
C VAL A 184 -4.00 -13.48 0.44
N TYR A 185 -2.81 -13.67 -0.12
CA TYR A 185 -2.38 -14.97 -0.64
C TYR A 185 -1.63 -15.78 0.40
N ASP A 186 -2.07 -17.01 0.66
CA ASP A 186 -1.44 -17.86 1.66
C ASP A 186 0.00 -18.20 1.31
N ASP A 187 0.86 -18.15 2.33
CA ASP A 187 2.27 -18.53 2.27
C ASP A 187 3.13 -17.76 1.25
N MET A 188 2.60 -16.70 0.64
CA MET A 188 3.32 -15.90 -0.34
C MET A 188 4.19 -14.82 0.32
N PRO A 189 5.48 -14.68 -0.08
CA PRO A 189 6.33 -13.56 0.33
C PRO A 189 6.01 -12.31 -0.50
N HIS A 190 6.72 -11.20 -0.24
CA HIS A 190 6.62 -9.98 -1.04
C HIS A 190 6.74 -10.25 -2.55
N VAL A 191 5.86 -9.65 -3.37
CA VAL A 191 5.90 -9.69 -4.86
C VAL A 191 6.14 -11.10 -5.41
N TRP A 192 5.45 -12.12 -4.88
CA TRP A 192 5.57 -13.49 -5.35
C TRP A 192 5.21 -13.65 -6.84
N HIS A 193 4.50 -12.67 -7.42
CA HIS A 193 4.15 -12.55 -8.83
C HIS A 193 5.34 -12.73 -9.77
N MET A 194 6.54 -12.33 -9.35
CA MET A 194 7.77 -12.47 -10.16
C MET A 194 8.17 -13.94 -10.40
N PHE A 195 7.70 -14.87 -9.55
CA PHE A 195 7.98 -16.29 -9.64
C PHE A 195 6.88 -17.02 -10.42
N THR A 196 6.75 -16.70 -11.71
CA THR A 196 5.64 -17.16 -12.58
C THR A 196 5.52 -18.68 -12.77
N PHE A 197 6.53 -19.44 -12.34
CA PHE A 197 6.49 -20.90 -12.33
C PHE A 197 5.68 -21.48 -11.16
N PHE A 198 5.31 -20.67 -10.16
CA PHE A 198 4.35 -21.09 -9.14
C PHE A 198 2.90 -20.93 -9.62
N LYS A 199 2.08 -21.94 -9.34
CA LYS A 199 0.63 -21.94 -9.61
C LYS A 199 -0.06 -20.71 -9.01
N THR A 200 0.30 -20.34 -7.77
CA THR A 200 -0.27 -19.19 -7.06
C THR A 200 0.04 -17.86 -7.75
N SER A 201 1.24 -17.70 -8.34
CA SER A 201 1.59 -16.51 -9.12
C SER A 201 0.80 -16.42 -10.41
N GLN A 202 0.56 -17.55 -11.08
CA GLN A 202 -0.29 -17.61 -12.28
C GLN A 202 -1.73 -17.20 -11.96
N ILE A 203 -2.31 -17.76 -10.89
CA ILE A 203 -3.66 -17.39 -10.41
C ILE A 203 -3.73 -15.88 -10.11
N ALA A 204 -2.73 -15.33 -9.41
CA ALA A 204 -2.70 -13.91 -9.08
C ALA A 204 -2.67 -13.01 -10.33
N LEU A 205 -1.86 -13.36 -11.33
CA LEU A 205 -1.76 -12.61 -12.58
C LEU A 205 -3.01 -12.76 -13.47
N GLU A 206 -3.64 -13.94 -13.50
CA GLU A 206 -4.92 -14.14 -14.18
C GLU A 206 -6.02 -13.24 -13.60
N ARG A 207 -6.10 -13.16 -12.27
CA ARG A 207 -7.05 -12.28 -11.57
C ARG A 207 -6.79 -10.81 -11.84
N CYS A 208 -5.52 -10.39 -11.96
CA CYS A 208 -5.18 -9.05 -12.42
C CYS A 208 -5.75 -8.79 -13.82
N GLY A 209 -5.57 -9.74 -14.74
CA GLY A 209 -6.10 -9.66 -16.11
C GLY A 209 -7.62 -9.57 -16.14
N ASP A 210 -8.32 -10.35 -15.32
CA ASP A 210 -9.78 -10.34 -15.24
C ASP A 210 -10.31 -9.03 -14.65
N PHE A 211 -9.68 -8.51 -13.61
CA PHE A 211 -10.00 -7.20 -13.07
C PHE A 211 -9.80 -6.10 -14.13
N ILE A 212 -8.67 -6.09 -14.83
CA ILE A 212 -8.36 -5.11 -15.88
C ILE A 212 -9.43 -5.16 -16.98
N LYS A 213 -9.81 -6.35 -17.46
CA LYS A 213 -10.88 -6.51 -18.46
C LYS A 213 -12.19 -5.90 -17.98
N ARG A 214 -12.55 -6.09 -16.71
CA ARG A 214 -13.80 -5.58 -16.13
C ARG A 214 -13.80 -4.07 -16.02
N VAL A 215 -12.78 -3.47 -15.39
CA VAL A 215 -12.69 -2.02 -15.21
C VAL A 215 -12.55 -1.24 -16.52
N THR A 216 -12.08 -1.89 -17.60
CA THR A 216 -11.99 -1.26 -18.93
C THR A 216 -13.22 -1.49 -19.81
N SER A 217 -14.09 -2.43 -19.44
CA SER A 217 -15.32 -2.74 -20.21
C SER A 217 -16.56 -2.00 -19.69
N ILE A 218 -16.49 -1.45 -18.48
CA ILE A 218 -17.56 -0.68 -17.86
C ILE A 218 -17.73 0.66 -18.60
N LYS A 219 -18.96 0.94 -19.01
CA LYS A 219 -19.33 2.17 -19.73
C LYS A 219 -19.98 3.23 -18.84
N ASP A 220 -20.37 2.86 -17.63
CA ASP A 220 -21.25 3.63 -16.75
C ASP A 220 -20.70 3.62 -15.32
N ASP A 221 -20.85 4.72 -14.58
CA ASP A 221 -20.32 4.89 -13.21
C ASP A 221 -21.00 4.00 -12.14
N ASN A 222 -22.06 3.28 -12.51
CA ASN A 222 -22.93 2.51 -11.61
C ASN A 222 -22.46 1.06 -11.34
N THR A 223 -21.15 0.80 -11.46
CA THR A 223 -20.57 -0.54 -11.25
C THR A 223 -20.79 -1.05 -9.83
N SER A 224 -21.35 -2.24 -9.66
CA SER A 224 -21.38 -2.92 -8.36
C SER A 224 -20.05 -3.61 -8.06
N MET A 225 -19.76 -3.94 -6.79
CA MET A 225 -18.57 -4.73 -6.45
C MET A 225 -18.55 -6.11 -7.13
N THR A 226 -19.72 -6.71 -7.39
CA THR A 226 -19.82 -8.00 -8.09
C THR A 226 -19.45 -7.91 -9.56
N ASP A 227 -19.68 -6.76 -10.22
CA ASP A 227 -19.28 -6.56 -11.62
C ASP A 227 -17.76 -6.54 -11.79
N LEU A 228 -17.02 -6.23 -10.71
CA LEU A 228 -15.56 -6.22 -10.65
C LEU A 228 -14.96 -7.62 -10.43
N LEU A 229 -15.76 -8.62 -10.06
CA LEU A 229 -15.32 -10.00 -9.85
C LEU A 229 -15.70 -10.90 -11.02
N LYS A 230 -14.86 -11.90 -11.29
CA LYS A 230 -15.24 -13.02 -12.17
C LYS A 230 -16.34 -13.87 -11.51
N GLU A 231 -17.30 -14.36 -12.29
CA GLU A 231 -18.52 -15.04 -11.78
C GLU A 231 -18.20 -16.26 -10.89
N ASP A 232 -17.13 -16.97 -11.21
CA ASP A 232 -16.61 -18.15 -10.51
C ASP A 232 -15.81 -17.82 -9.22
N VAL A 233 -15.53 -16.54 -8.97
CA VAL A 233 -14.83 -16.07 -7.76
C VAL A 233 -15.81 -15.83 -6.60
N VAL A 234 -17.10 -15.71 -6.87
CA VAL A 234 -18.13 -15.46 -5.85
C VAL A 234 -18.47 -16.78 -5.13
N SER A 235 -17.67 -17.12 -4.12
CA SER A 235 -18.04 -18.17 -3.17
C SER A 235 -19.14 -17.66 -2.23
N PRO A 236 -20.14 -18.50 -1.84
CA PRO A 236 -21.16 -18.13 -0.85
C PRO A 236 -20.58 -17.69 0.50
N SER A 237 -19.32 -18.04 0.75
CA SER A 237 -18.63 -17.72 2.01
C SER A 237 -18.05 -16.32 2.09
N ILE A 238 -17.99 -15.53 1.01
CA ILE A 238 -17.34 -14.21 1.05
C ILE A 238 -18.38 -13.11 1.29
N SER A 239 -18.18 -12.33 2.35
CA SER A 239 -18.95 -11.10 2.56
C SER A 239 -18.64 -10.04 1.50
N ILE A 240 -19.67 -9.59 0.79
CA ILE A 240 -19.58 -8.52 -0.23
C ILE A 240 -20.23 -7.26 0.35
N SER A 241 -19.41 -6.24 0.56
CA SER A 241 -19.88 -4.90 0.97
C SER A 241 -19.98 -3.97 -0.25
N PRO A 242 -20.68 -2.82 -0.15
CA PRO A 242 -20.87 -1.91 -1.30
C PRO A 242 -19.58 -1.36 -1.93
N SER A 243 -18.50 -1.29 -1.16
CA SER A 243 -17.19 -0.76 -1.57
C SER A 243 -16.01 -1.70 -1.30
N PHE A 244 -16.26 -2.90 -0.73
CA PHE A 244 -15.17 -3.76 -0.28
C PHE A 244 -15.49 -5.24 -0.49
N ILE A 245 -14.50 -5.96 -0.99
CA ILE A 245 -14.43 -7.42 -0.94
C ILE A 245 -13.04 -7.78 -0.43
N GLY A 246 -12.98 -8.49 0.70
CA GLY A 246 -11.75 -9.02 1.25
C GLY A 246 -11.75 -10.54 1.21
N MET A 247 -10.70 -11.15 0.69
CA MET A 247 -10.59 -12.60 0.61
C MET A 247 -9.16 -13.10 0.82
N ARG A 248 -9.04 -14.33 1.29
CA ARG A 248 -7.80 -15.11 1.19
C ARG A 248 -7.84 -16.02 -0.02
N VAL A 249 -6.67 -16.25 -0.62
CA VAL A 249 -6.47 -17.18 -1.72
C VAL A 249 -5.43 -18.21 -1.30
N SER A 250 -5.82 -19.49 -1.27
CA SER A 250 -4.92 -20.58 -0.93
C SER A 250 -3.87 -20.82 -2.02
N VAL A 251 -2.84 -21.60 -1.70
CA VAL A 251 -1.83 -22.06 -2.67
C VAL A 251 -2.44 -22.75 -3.89
N ASP A 252 -3.61 -23.38 -3.71
CA ASP A 252 -4.35 -24.06 -4.76
C ASP A 252 -5.37 -23.20 -5.51
N GLY A 253 -5.58 -21.96 -5.07
CA GLY A 253 -6.56 -21.03 -5.63
C GLY A 253 -7.93 -21.04 -4.96
N GLU A 254 -8.08 -21.77 -3.85
CA GLU A 254 -9.34 -21.76 -3.10
C GLU A 254 -9.53 -20.43 -2.40
N ILE A 255 -10.76 -19.89 -2.48
CA ILE A 255 -11.07 -18.58 -1.93
C ILE A 255 -11.79 -18.73 -0.58
N ARG A 256 -11.34 -17.95 0.40
CA ARG A 256 -11.84 -17.96 1.79
C ARG A 256 -12.02 -16.53 2.30
N GLU A 257 -12.76 -16.36 3.39
CA GLU A 257 -12.78 -15.06 4.08
C GLU A 257 -11.41 -14.69 4.64
N LEU A 258 -11.22 -13.39 4.89
CA LEU A 258 -10.09 -12.91 5.67
C LEU A 258 -10.12 -13.53 7.07
N ASN A 259 -8.94 -13.89 7.58
CA ASN A 259 -8.82 -14.43 8.92
C ASN A 259 -8.80 -13.28 9.94
N LYS A 260 -9.10 -13.59 11.20
CA LYS A 260 -9.08 -12.60 12.29
C LYS A 260 -7.74 -11.87 12.40
N THR A 261 -6.63 -12.58 12.15
CA THR A 261 -5.27 -12.03 12.18
C THR A 261 -5.02 -10.99 11.10
N ASP A 262 -5.69 -11.10 9.95
CA ASP A 262 -5.55 -10.12 8.86
C ASP A 262 -6.13 -8.76 9.29
N GLN A 263 -7.08 -8.75 10.24
CA GLN A 263 -7.73 -7.55 10.72
C GLN A 263 -7.04 -6.91 11.95
N ASP A 264 -6.00 -7.53 12.50
CA ASP A 264 -5.33 -6.99 13.68
C ASP A 264 -4.60 -5.67 13.39
N CYS A 265 -4.12 -5.47 12.16
CA CYS A 265 -3.52 -4.21 11.73
C CYS A 265 -4.52 -3.04 11.71
N LEU A 266 -5.83 -3.30 11.67
CA LEU A 266 -6.87 -2.26 11.65
C LEU A 266 -7.00 -1.51 12.99
N LYS A 267 -6.40 -2.06 14.05
CA LYS A 267 -6.34 -1.44 15.38
C LYS A 267 -5.05 -0.63 15.57
N TRP A 268 -4.17 -0.58 14.57
CA TRP A 268 -2.88 0.06 14.70
C TRP A 268 -3.00 1.58 14.63
N ASP A 269 -2.79 2.22 15.77
CA ASP A 269 -2.79 3.67 15.94
C ASP A 269 -1.42 4.24 16.31
N LYS A 270 -0.40 3.37 16.47
CA LYS A 270 0.94 3.83 16.79
C LYS A 270 1.54 4.53 15.59
N ILE A 271 2.09 5.69 15.88
CA ILE A 271 2.49 6.68 14.91
C ILE A 271 3.98 6.94 15.09
N GLY A 272 4.68 6.97 13.97
CA GLY A 272 6.10 7.29 13.98
C GLY A 272 6.98 6.06 13.92
N ILE A 273 8.28 6.35 13.92
CA ILE A 273 9.37 5.39 14.09
C ILE A 273 9.67 5.29 15.58
#